data_AF-A0A4S1XHT7-F1
#
_entry.id   AF-A0A4S1XHT7-F1
#
_cell.length_a   1.000
_cell.length_b   1.000
_cell.length_c   1.000
_cell.angle_alpha   90.00
_cell.angle_beta   90.00
_cell.angle_gamma   90.00
#
_symmetry.space_group_name_H-M   'P 1'
#
loop_
_entity.id
_entity.type
_entity.pdbx_description
1 polymer ?
#
loop_
_entity_poly.entity_id
_entity_poly.type
_entity_poly.pdbx_seq_one_letter_code
_entity_poly.pdbx_strand_id
1 'polypeptide(L)'
;MLEGQPSTRTFFEYLPAFAWRTDAVGNFLHLDPRFLEWQGARIEDHKVNADGSFNYVDAVHPDDAAAALGGWAESLDTGTPYRSQHRMRGADNTYRWCQCDGMPVRDASGAITDWYGTIIDVDEFKRTETSLRDREHELVRLADTVPVLIWSTTATGEPIFINRRLCEWAGIELTDLDDPDRSKLAAAVARSVHPEHAASVGNALRHSFETGAAFAMRYRHRCADGGYRWVEGKAEPLRDDAGRIVRWYGVSRDIEDEIGDREALRKASLRLARATQAASLSALSASIAHEVNQPLAAVVTNAQACQRWLAADPPNLDRARQTIARIVRDAFAGAQVLDRIRALFHDTDPQRLPTQINHVVTEAHALLGDEMRAHGIEVSLSLDSGLPPLPLDRVQVQQLLVNLMRNGAEAMAESAIRRLELGTSRIDGHARLEVRDFGTGLDDPDAAFEPFVTSKPRGMGMGLAICRSIARAHGGELEAQIAAPVGTRMIFSLPLPG
;
A
#
# COMPACT_ATOMS: atom_id res chain seq x y z
N MET A 1 -68.07 -42.41 10.68
CA MET A 1 -68.30 -43.58 9.81
C MET A 1 -67.36 -43.49 8.60
N LEU A 2 -66.07 -43.77 8.78
CA LEU A 2 -65.03 -43.79 7.72
C LEU A 2 -63.89 -44.80 8.05
N GLU A 3 -64.13 -45.76 8.94
CA GLU A 3 -63.10 -46.74 9.38
C GLU A 3 -63.01 -47.99 8.49
N GLY A 4 -63.70 -48.01 7.33
CA GLY A 4 -63.87 -49.24 6.54
C GLY A 4 -63.30 -49.24 5.12
N GLN A 5 -62.75 -48.13 4.61
CA GLN A 5 -62.20 -48.11 3.24
C GLN A 5 -60.68 -48.17 3.24
N PRO A 6 -60.05 -49.17 2.60
CA PRO A 6 -58.59 -49.32 2.58
C PRO A 6 -57.87 -48.08 2.00
N SER A 7 -58.51 -47.32 1.12
CA SER A 7 -57.98 -46.08 0.53
C SER A 7 -57.73 -44.95 1.54
N THR A 8 -58.60 -44.78 2.53
CA THR A 8 -58.47 -43.71 3.55
C THR A 8 -57.35 -44.03 4.54
N ARG A 9 -57.19 -45.30 4.90
CA ARG A 9 -56.09 -45.75 5.76
C ARG A 9 -54.73 -45.59 5.09
N THR A 10 -54.62 -45.98 3.81
CA THR A 10 -53.40 -45.80 3.03
C THR A 10 -53.03 -44.31 2.88
N PHE A 11 -54.01 -43.41 2.73
CA PHE A 11 -53.74 -41.97 2.67
C PHE A 11 -53.03 -41.45 3.93
N PHE A 12 -53.49 -41.82 5.13
CA PHE A 12 -52.86 -41.40 6.39
C PHE A 12 -51.47 -42.00 6.59
N GLU A 13 -51.24 -43.25 6.16
CA GLU A 13 -49.94 -43.92 6.27
C GLU A 13 -48.81 -43.23 5.47
N TYR A 14 -49.14 -42.56 4.37
CA TYR A 14 -48.18 -41.83 3.53
C TYR A 14 -48.16 -40.32 3.77
N LEU A 15 -49.01 -39.78 4.64
CA LEU A 15 -48.92 -38.38 5.04
C LEU A 15 -47.64 -38.16 5.87
N PRO A 16 -46.84 -37.11 5.59
CA PRO A 16 -45.70 -36.69 6.40
C PRO A 16 -46.18 -35.93 7.65
N ALA A 17 -47.20 -36.46 8.30
CA ALA A 17 -47.89 -35.88 9.44
C ALA A 17 -48.55 -37.01 10.24
N PHE A 18 -48.60 -36.87 11.55
CA PHE A 18 -49.33 -37.77 12.44
C PHE A 18 -50.75 -37.30 12.60
N ALA A 19 -51.72 -38.06 12.11
CA ALA A 19 -53.13 -37.71 12.24
C ALA A 19 -53.68 -38.05 13.63
N TRP A 20 -54.61 -37.24 14.12
CA TRP A 20 -55.31 -37.49 15.37
C TRP A 20 -56.75 -37.06 15.31
N ARG A 21 -57.57 -37.65 16.18
CA ARG A 21 -58.98 -37.29 16.37
C ARG A 21 -59.30 -37.26 17.85
N THR A 22 -60.07 -36.27 18.28
CA THR A 22 -60.68 -36.22 19.61
C THR A 22 -62.19 -36.13 19.54
N ASP A 23 -62.85 -36.42 20.67
CA ASP A 23 -64.24 -36.03 20.88
C ASP A 23 -64.39 -34.50 21.06
N ALA A 24 -65.63 -34.03 21.26
CA ALA A 24 -65.95 -32.61 21.42
C ALA A 24 -65.28 -31.92 22.62
N VAL A 25 -64.95 -32.67 23.69
CA VAL A 25 -64.28 -32.15 24.89
C VAL A 25 -62.77 -32.36 24.86
N GLY A 26 -62.26 -32.97 23.78
CA GLY A 26 -60.84 -33.11 23.50
C GLY A 26 -60.22 -34.48 23.84
N ASN A 27 -60.98 -35.49 24.28
CA ASN A 27 -60.40 -36.82 24.52
C ASN A 27 -59.95 -37.47 23.22
N PHE A 28 -58.69 -37.92 23.12
CA PHE A 28 -58.19 -38.63 21.94
C PHE A 28 -58.96 -39.94 21.72
N LEU A 29 -59.67 -39.99 20.60
CA LEU A 29 -60.33 -41.18 20.06
C LEU A 29 -59.40 -41.95 19.13
N HIS A 30 -58.48 -41.23 18.48
CA HIS A 30 -57.46 -41.79 17.59
C HIS A 30 -56.19 -40.96 17.64
N LEU A 31 -55.04 -41.64 17.68
CA LEU A 31 -53.71 -41.08 17.48
C LEU A 31 -52.97 -42.01 16.52
N ASP A 32 -52.25 -41.41 15.56
CA ASP A 32 -51.45 -42.15 14.60
C ASP A 32 -50.47 -43.09 15.31
N PRO A 33 -50.45 -44.40 15.00
CA PRO A 33 -49.51 -45.33 15.61
C PRO A 33 -48.05 -44.91 15.46
N ARG A 34 -47.69 -44.25 14.35
CA ARG A 34 -46.32 -43.76 14.11
C ARG A 34 -45.91 -42.69 15.12
N PHE A 35 -46.87 -41.90 15.59
CA PHE A 35 -46.63 -40.90 16.64
C PHE A 35 -46.42 -41.56 18.00
N LEU A 36 -47.27 -42.53 18.34
CA LEU A 36 -47.15 -43.30 19.58
C LEU A 36 -45.81 -44.06 19.64
N GLU A 37 -45.36 -44.63 18.52
CA GLU A 37 -44.03 -45.24 18.38
C GLU A 37 -42.90 -44.21 18.53
N TRP A 38 -43.00 -43.07 17.86
CA TRP A 38 -42.01 -41.98 17.95
C TRP A 38 -41.85 -41.44 19.38
N GLN A 39 -42.95 -41.35 20.11
CA GLN A 39 -42.99 -40.87 21.50
C GLN A 39 -42.66 -41.97 22.52
N GLY A 40 -42.80 -43.25 22.14
CA GLY A 40 -42.63 -44.39 23.05
C GLY A 40 -43.76 -44.53 24.06
N ALA A 41 -44.96 -44.12 23.70
CA ALA A 41 -46.13 -44.05 24.58
C ALA A 41 -47.32 -44.85 24.03
N ARG A 42 -48.31 -45.10 24.88
CA ARG A 42 -49.56 -45.74 24.48
C ARG A 42 -50.68 -44.70 24.41
N ILE A 43 -51.73 -44.99 23.66
CA ILE A 43 -52.89 -44.08 23.57
C ILE A 43 -53.57 -43.91 24.94
N GLU A 44 -53.48 -44.91 25.82
CA GLU A 44 -54.01 -44.80 27.19
C GLU A 44 -53.29 -43.74 28.02
N ASP A 45 -52.06 -43.40 27.65
CA ASP A 45 -51.26 -42.35 28.28
C ASP A 45 -51.68 -40.95 27.79
N HIS A 46 -52.64 -40.85 26.86
CA HIS A 46 -53.07 -39.60 26.21
C HIS A 46 -54.54 -39.27 26.50
N LYS A 47 -54.91 -39.19 27.78
CA LYS A 47 -56.27 -38.86 28.23
C LYS A 47 -56.36 -37.48 28.86
N VAL A 48 -57.58 -36.94 28.98
CA VAL A 48 -57.84 -35.76 29.83
C VAL A 48 -57.90 -36.24 31.28
N ASN A 49 -57.10 -35.63 32.14
CA ASN A 49 -57.07 -35.87 33.58
C ASN A 49 -58.37 -35.35 34.23
N ALA A 50 -58.67 -35.85 35.44
CA ALA A 50 -59.90 -35.50 36.17
C ALA A 50 -60.03 -34.01 36.53
N ASP A 51 -58.94 -33.25 36.46
CA ASP A 51 -58.87 -31.80 36.67
C ASP A 51 -59.02 -30.98 35.37
N GLY A 52 -59.26 -31.64 34.23
CA GLY A 52 -59.37 -31.02 32.91
C GLY A 52 -58.02 -30.77 32.23
N SER A 53 -56.89 -31.13 32.84
CA SER A 53 -55.57 -31.06 32.19
C SER A 53 -55.37 -32.20 31.20
N PHE A 54 -54.61 -31.98 30.13
CA PHE A 54 -54.32 -33.01 29.13
C PHE A 54 -53.08 -33.83 29.51
N ASN A 55 -53.11 -35.16 29.40
CA ASN A 55 -51.93 -36.00 29.68
C ASN A 55 -50.84 -35.93 28.58
N TYR A 56 -51.13 -35.28 27.45
CA TYR A 56 -50.15 -34.88 26.43
C TYR A 56 -49.09 -33.88 26.96
N VAL A 57 -49.35 -33.23 28.11
CA VAL A 57 -48.50 -32.22 28.74
C VAL A 57 -47.14 -32.76 29.18
N ASP A 58 -47.05 -34.03 29.59
CA ASP A 58 -45.79 -34.65 30.00
C ASP A 58 -44.78 -34.82 28.85
N ALA A 59 -45.27 -34.69 27.60
CA ALA A 59 -44.45 -34.70 26.42
C ALA A 59 -44.12 -33.29 25.90
N VAL A 60 -44.87 -32.25 26.27
CA VAL A 60 -44.57 -30.88 25.85
C VAL A 60 -43.43 -30.31 26.70
N HIS A 61 -42.56 -29.50 26.10
CA HIS A 61 -41.50 -28.83 26.85
C HIS A 61 -42.10 -27.90 27.92
N PRO A 62 -41.56 -27.86 29.17
CA PRO A 62 -42.13 -27.06 30.26
C PRO A 62 -42.39 -25.59 29.92
N ASP A 63 -41.44 -24.93 29.23
CA ASP A 63 -41.58 -23.54 28.80
C ASP A 63 -42.74 -23.30 27.83
N ASP A 64 -43.11 -24.31 27.03
CA ASP A 64 -44.11 -24.19 25.96
C ASP A 64 -45.50 -24.68 26.43
N ALA A 65 -45.54 -25.48 27.50
CA ALA A 65 -46.74 -26.18 27.97
C ALA A 65 -47.90 -25.23 28.30
N ALA A 66 -47.64 -24.13 29.01
CA ALA A 66 -48.68 -23.19 29.40
C ALA A 66 -49.37 -22.55 28.18
N ALA A 67 -48.60 -22.16 27.17
CA ALA A 67 -49.13 -21.54 25.95
C ALA A 67 -49.86 -22.56 25.07
N ALA A 68 -49.29 -23.75 24.89
CA ALA A 68 -49.88 -24.82 24.09
C ALA A 68 -51.23 -25.27 24.66
N LEU A 69 -51.33 -25.42 25.99
CA LEU A 69 -52.54 -25.79 26.70
C LEU A 69 -53.59 -24.68 26.69
N GLY A 70 -53.18 -23.44 26.98
CA GLY A 70 -54.09 -22.30 26.97
C GLY A 70 -54.78 -22.14 25.61
N GLY A 71 -54.00 -22.21 24.53
CA GLY A 71 -54.54 -22.14 23.17
C GLY A 71 -55.46 -23.30 22.82
N TRP A 72 -55.19 -24.51 23.33
CA TRP A 72 -56.06 -25.66 23.11
C TRP A 72 -57.38 -25.54 23.88
N ALA A 73 -57.33 -25.14 25.15
CA ALA A 73 -58.52 -24.89 25.97
C ALA A 73 -59.40 -23.79 25.37
N GLU A 74 -58.80 -22.69 24.88
CA GLU A 74 -59.52 -21.64 24.16
C GLU A 74 -60.17 -22.17 22.87
N SER A 75 -59.45 -23.02 22.12
CA SER A 75 -60.00 -23.65 20.91
C SER A 75 -61.20 -24.53 21.25
N LEU A 76 -61.14 -25.33 22.32
CA LEU A 76 -62.25 -26.16 22.79
C LEU A 76 -63.48 -25.33 23.17
N ASP A 77 -63.31 -24.20 23.86
CA ASP A 77 -64.41 -23.33 24.30
C ASP A 77 -65.05 -22.55 23.15
N THR A 78 -64.22 -21.96 22.29
CA THR A 78 -64.66 -21.08 21.20
C THR A 78 -65.04 -21.85 19.92
N GLY A 79 -64.48 -23.05 19.76
CA GLY A 79 -64.54 -23.82 18.52
C GLY A 79 -63.82 -23.16 17.35
N THR A 80 -62.76 -22.39 17.63
CA THR A 80 -61.84 -21.88 16.61
C THR A 80 -60.74 -22.93 16.32
N PRO A 81 -60.15 -22.95 15.11
CA PRO A 81 -59.07 -23.90 14.81
C PRO A 81 -57.87 -23.75 15.76
N TYR A 82 -57.41 -24.87 16.31
CA TYR A 82 -56.18 -24.92 17.09
C TYR A 82 -54.98 -24.89 16.16
N ARG A 83 -54.01 -24.02 16.44
CA ARG A 83 -52.71 -23.98 15.77
C ARG A 83 -51.64 -23.65 16.79
N SER A 84 -50.67 -24.54 16.94
CA SER A 84 -49.56 -24.35 17.86
C SER A 84 -48.27 -24.93 17.31
N GLN A 85 -47.16 -24.25 17.54
CA GLN A 85 -45.83 -24.82 17.38
C GLN A 85 -45.19 -24.89 18.77
N HIS A 86 -44.85 -26.10 19.21
CA HIS A 86 -44.23 -26.32 20.52
C HIS A 86 -43.31 -27.52 20.47
N ARG A 87 -42.39 -27.59 21.42
CA ARG A 87 -41.44 -28.70 21.53
C ARG A 87 -42.11 -29.90 22.19
N MET A 88 -41.93 -31.07 21.59
CA MET A 88 -42.42 -32.35 22.08
C MET A 88 -41.29 -33.35 22.29
N ARG A 89 -41.37 -34.15 23.35
CA ARG A 89 -40.39 -35.14 23.75
C ARG A 89 -40.65 -36.46 23.01
N GLY A 90 -39.66 -36.92 22.24
CA GLY A 90 -39.65 -38.25 21.65
C GLY A 90 -39.24 -39.34 22.65
N ALA A 91 -39.30 -40.60 22.22
CA ALA A 91 -38.90 -41.77 23.02
C ALA A 91 -37.42 -41.73 23.47
N ASP A 92 -36.59 -41.00 22.74
CA ASP A 92 -35.17 -40.77 23.05
C ASP A 92 -34.93 -39.67 24.10
N ASN A 93 -36.00 -39.14 24.73
CA ASN A 93 -36.00 -37.99 25.64
C ASN A 93 -35.49 -36.69 25.01
N THR A 94 -35.36 -36.60 23.68
CA THR A 94 -35.02 -35.34 23.01
C THR A 94 -36.29 -34.57 22.67
N TYR A 95 -36.22 -33.25 22.77
CA TYR A 95 -37.30 -32.36 22.37
C TYR A 95 -37.13 -31.96 20.91
N ARG A 96 -38.21 -32.06 20.13
CA ARG A 96 -38.30 -31.63 18.74
C ARG A 96 -39.45 -30.66 18.54
N TRP A 97 -39.27 -29.67 17.68
CA TRP A 97 -40.37 -28.77 17.31
C TRP A 97 -41.44 -29.51 16.51
N CYS A 98 -42.67 -29.45 16.98
CA CYS A 98 -43.83 -30.00 16.29
C CYS A 98 -44.85 -28.90 15.99
N GLN A 99 -45.38 -28.91 14.78
CA GLN A 99 -46.56 -28.12 14.41
C GLN A 99 -47.82 -28.97 14.65
N CYS A 100 -48.69 -28.49 15.52
CA CYS A 100 -49.92 -29.14 15.92
C CYS A 100 -51.11 -28.30 15.48
N ASP A 101 -51.90 -28.83 14.56
CA ASP A 101 -53.09 -28.17 14.02
C ASP A 101 -54.33 -29.02 14.32
N GLY A 102 -55.43 -28.39 14.71
CA GLY A 102 -56.70 -29.05 15.03
C GLY A 102 -57.90 -28.26 14.48
N MET A 103 -58.83 -28.97 13.85
CA MET A 103 -60.03 -28.41 13.21
C MET A 103 -61.29 -29.00 13.85
N PRO A 104 -62.26 -28.16 14.28
CA PRO A 104 -63.51 -28.65 14.85
C PRO A 104 -64.47 -29.08 13.74
N VAL A 105 -65.12 -30.22 13.95
CA VAL A 105 -66.22 -30.71 13.11
C VAL A 105 -67.53 -30.47 13.83
N ARG A 106 -68.47 -29.81 13.14
CA ARG A 106 -69.75 -29.41 13.69
C ARG A 106 -70.90 -30.21 13.08
N ASP A 107 -71.92 -30.47 13.88
CA ASP A 107 -73.17 -31.04 13.39
C ASP A 107 -74.07 -29.99 12.72
N ALA A 108 -75.26 -30.40 12.27
CA ALA A 108 -76.24 -29.52 11.64
C ALA A 108 -76.80 -28.43 12.56
N SER A 109 -76.64 -28.56 13.89
CA SER A 109 -77.02 -27.54 14.87
C SER A 109 -75.89 -26.56 15.19
N GLY A 110 -74.69 -26.79 14.66
CA GLY A 110 -73.49 -25.99 14.90
C GLY A 110 -72.68 -26.43 16.13
N ALA A 111 -73.12 -27.46 16.84
CA ALA A 111 -72.41 -28.03 17.98
C ALA A 111 -71.17 -28.81 17.53
N ILE A 112 -70.06 -28.66 18.24
CA ILE A 112 -68.82 -29.42 17.95
C ILE A 112 -69.04 -30.87 18.35
N THR A 113 -68.69 -31.79 17.46
CA THR A 113 -68.85 -33.24 17.64
C THR A 113 -67.50 -33.95 17.80
N ASP A 114 -66.51 -33.50 17.03
CA ASP A 114 -65.19 -34.09 16.98
C ASP A 114 -64.17 -33.00 16.63
N TRP A 115 -62.90 -33.24 16.97
CA TRP A 115 -61.78 -32.51 16.39
C TRP A 115 -60.89 -33.43 15.60
N TYR A 116 -60.38 -32.95 14.48
CA TYR A 116 -59.42 -33.66 13.64
C TYR A 116 -58.18 -32.80 13.45
N GLY A 117 -57.02 -33.41 13.51
CA GLY A 117 -55.79 -32.65 13.40
C GLY A 117 -54.58 -33.45 12.98
N THR A 118 -53.46 -32.73 12.90
CA THR A 118 -52.16 -33.27 12.52
C THR A 118 -51.08 -32.78 13.44
N ILE A 119 -50.06 -33.60 13.65
CA ILE A 119 -48.78 -33.24 14.27
C ILE A 119 -47.69 -33.45 13.21
N ILE A 120 -46.90 -32.42 12.92
CA ILE A 120 -45.81 -32.48 11.93
C ILE A 120 -44.50 -32.15 12.65
N ASP A 121 -43.50 -33.02 12.58
CA ASP A 121 -42.13 -32.71 13.02
C ASP A 121 -41.55 -31.64 12.08
N VAL A 122 -41.28 -30.45 12.63
CA VAL A 122 -40.74 -29.29 11.91
C VAL A 122 -39.36 -28.90 12.46
N ASP A 123 -38.69 -29.80 13.18
CA ASP A 123 -37.43 -29.51 13.87
C ASP A 123 -36.29 -29.21 12.89
N GLU A 124 -36.17 -29.97 11.80
CA GLU A 124 -35.17 -29.72 10.75
C GLU A 124 -35.38 -28.35 10.07
N PHE A 125 -36.64 -28.00 9.80
CA PHE A 125 -37.02 -26.71 9.24
C PHE A 125 -36.64 -25.57 10.19
N LYS A 126 -36.99 -25.69 11.48
CA LYS A 126 -36.65 -24.70 12.51
C LYS A 126 -35.14 -24.55 12.69
N ARG A 127 -34.38 -25.66 12.74
CA ARG A 127 -32.92 -25.62 12.84
C ARG A 127 -32.27 -24.94 11.64
N THR A 128 -32.76 -25.21 10.43
CA THR A 128 -32.25 -24.58 9.21
C THR A 128 -32.55 -23.08 9.20
N GLU A 129 -33.77 -22.69 9.56
CA GLU A 129 -34.17 -21.29 9.68
C GLU A 129 -33.34 -20.54 10.73
N THR A 130 -33.19 -21.12 11.93
CA THR A 130 -32.35 -20.53 12.99
C THR A 130 -30.89 -20.45 12.57
N SER A 131 -30.31 -21.50 11.96
CA SER A 131 -28.93 -21.47 11.49
C SER A 131 -28.71 -20.42 10.41
N LEU A 132 -29.68 -20.21 9.52
CA LEU A 132 -29.61 -19.14 8.52
C LEU A 132 -29.64 -17.77 9.17
N ARG A 133 -30.59 -17.53 10.10
CA ARG A 133 -30.68 -16.28 10.86
C ARG A 133 -29.42 -16.00 11.67
N ASP A 134 -28.85 -17.03 12.30
CA ASP A 134 -27.61 -16.91 13.08
C ASP A 134 -26.42 -16.53 12.20
N ARG A 135 -26.31 -17.13 11.00
CA ARG A 135 -25.31 -16.77 10.00
C ARG A 135 -25.51 -15.36 9.45
N GLU A 136 -26.74 -14.96 9.16
CA GLU A 136 -27.05 -13.59 8.72
C GLU A 136 -26.63 -12.57 9.79
N HIS A 137 -26.99 -12.83 11.05
CA HIS A 137 -26.56 -11.99 12.17
C HIS A 137 -25.04 -12.00 12.35
N GLU A 138 -24.36 -13.13 12.13
CA GLU A 138 -22.90 -13.21 12.18
C GLU A 138 -22.25 -12.35 11.10
N LEU A 139 -22.73 -12.39 9.86
CA LEU A 139 -22.22 -11.56 8.76
C LEU A 139 -22.39 -10.06 9.04
N VAL A 140 -23.55 -9.65 9.58
CA VAL A 140 -23.78 -8.25 9.99
C VAL A 140 -22.81 -7.85 11.10
N ARG A 141 -22.62 -8.70 12.11
CA ARG A 141 -21.64 -8.45 13.19
C ARG A 141 -20.22 -8.33 12.65
N LEU A 142 -19.81 -9.18 11.71
CA LEU A 142 -18.48 -9.09 11.08
C LEU A 142 -18.31 -7.75 10.36
N ALA A 143 -19.30 -7.35 9.56
CA ALA A 143 -19.29 -6.05 8.88
C ALA A 143 -19.24 -4.86 9.87
N ASP A 144 -19.87 -4.97 11.04
CA ASP A 144 -19.86 -3.91 12.06
C ASP A 144 -18.56 -3.85 12.88
N THR A 145 -17.83 -4.95 13.00
CA THR A 145 -16.59 -5.03 13.80
C THR A 145 -15.34 -4.53 13.07
N VAL A 146 -15.33 -4.58 11.75
CA VAL A 146 -14.17 -4.14 10.96
C VAL A 146 -14.04 -2.61 10.99
N PRO A 147 -12.81 -2.06 11.10
CA PRO A 147 -12.58 -0.62 11.22
C PRO A 147 -12.65 0.09 9.85
N VAL A 148 -13.65 -0.26 9.03
CA VAL A 148 -13.90 0.31 7.71
C VAL A 148 -15.36 0.69 7.57
N LEU A 149 -15.63 1.74 6.80
CA LEU A 149 -16.98 2.17 6.49
C LEU A 149 -17.49 1.31 5.34
N ILE A 150 -18.54 0.54 5.55
CA ILE A 150 -19.08 -0.37 4.53
C ILE A 150 -20.45 0.10 4.10
N TRP A 151 -20.69 0.04 2.80
CA TRP A 151 -21.99 0.29 2.20
C TRP A 151 -22.26 -0.69 1.06
N SER A 152 -23.53 -0.93 0.75
CA SER A 152 -23.91 -1.64 -0.46
C SER A 152 -25.11 -0.99 -1.14
N THR A 153 -25.17 -1.13 -2.45
CA THR A 153 -26.26 -0.60 -3.28
C THR A 153 -26.84 -1.69 -4.19
N THR A 154 -28.07 -1.50 -4.65
CA THR A 154 -28.65 -2.31 -5.73
C THR A 154 -27.80 -2.21 -7.01
N ALA A 155 -28.08 -3.06 -8.00
CA ALA A 155 -27.44 -2.99 -9.32
C ALA A 155 -27.51 -1.59 -9.97
N THR A 156 -28.56 -0.81 -9.68
CA THR A 156 -28.78 0.54 -10.22
C THR A 156 -28.18 1.65 -9.34
N GLY A 157 -27.52 1.31 -8.23
CA GLY A 157 -26.84 2.28 -7.38
C GLY A 157 -27.66 2.81 -6.21
N GLU A 158 -28.82 2.22 -5.90
CA GLU A 158 -29.63 2.63 -4.75
C GLU A 158 -29.08 2.05 -3.44
N PRO A 159 -28.71 2.86 -2.43
CA PRO A 159 -28.22 2.36 -1.14
C PRO A 159 -29.24 1.46 -0.42
N ILE A 160 -28.78 0.29 0.04
CA ILE A 160 -29.60 -0.71 0.76
C ILE A 160 -28.99 -1.16 2.08
N PHE A 161 -27.71 -0.86 2.32
CA PHE A 161 -27.01 -1.22 3.54
C PHE A 161 -25.88 -0.23 3.80
N ILE A 162 -25.72 0.14 5.07
CA ILE A 162 -24.55 0.80 5.63
C ILE A 162 -24.24 0.10 6.95
N ASN A 163 -22.97 -0.19 7.24
CA ASN A 163 -22.62 -0.81 8.51
C ASN A 163 -22.69 0.19 9.65
N ARG A 164 -22.76 -0.30 10.89
CA ARG A 164 -22.80 0.51 12.11
C ARG A 164 -21.67 1.53 12.18
N ARG A 165 -20.46 1.14 11.72
CA ARG A 165 -19.29 2.02 11.69
C ARG A 165 -19.52 3.25 10.81
N LEU A 166 -20.16 3.10 9.64
CA LEU A 166 -20.51 4.22 8.77
C LEU A 166 -21.60 5.11 9.39
N CYS A 167 -22.62 4.52 10.03
CA CYS A 167 -23.63 5.29 10.76
C CYS A 167 -22.99 6.15 11.85
N GLU A 168 -22.18 5.56 12.72
CA GLU A 168 -21.47 6.25 13.80
C GLU A 168 -20.47 7.29 13.27
N TRP A 169 -19.76 6.96 12.19
CA TRP A 169 -18.78 7.84 11.57
C TRP A 169 -19.43 9.09 10.96
N ALA A 170 -20.50 8.94 10.19
CA ALA A 170 -21.08 10.02 9.40
C ALA A 170 -22.29 10.69 10.06
N GLY A 171 -22.90 10.04 11.07
CA GLY A 171 -24.14 10.48 11.69
C GLY A 171 -25.32 10.42 10.73
N ILE A 172 -25.38 9.39 9.88
CA ILE A 172 -26.47 9.17 8.92
C ILE A 172 -27.02 7.75 9.07
N GLU A 173 -28.34 7.63 8.99
CA GLU A 173 -29.02 6.35 8.85
C GLU A 173 -29.52 6.17 7.40
N LEU A 174 -29.80 4.92 7.01
CA LEU A 174 -30.28 4.64 5.65
C LEU A 174 -31.62 5.35 5.35
N THR A 175 -32.47 5.51 6.36
CA THR A 175 -33.76 6.23 6.28
C THR A 175 -33.60 7.73 6.07
N ASP A 176 -32.44 8.31 6.43
CA ASP A 176 -32.17 9.73 6.23
C ASP A 176 -31.88 10.10 4.77
N LEU A 177 -31.75 9.08 3.91
CA LEU A 177 -31.46 9.21 2.48
C LEU A 177 -32.73 9.29 1.62
N ASP A 178 -33.90 9.07 2.22
CA ASP A 178 -35.18 9.22 1.55
C ASP A 178 -35.46 10.71 1.32
N ASP A 179 -35.36 11.14 0.07
CA ASP A 179 -35.57 12.53 -0.35
C ASP A 179 -36.46 12.53 -1.63
N PRO A 180 -37.57 13.30 -1.64
CA PRO A 180 -38.49 13.33 -2.78
C PRO A 180 -37.90 14.01 -4.02
N ASP A 181 -36.91 14.88 -3.87
CA ASP A 181 -36.35 15.71 -4.93
C ASP A 181 -35.04 15.15 -5.51
N ARG A 182 -34.47 14.10 -4.92
CA ARG A 182 -33.22 13.47 -5.42
C ARG A 182 -33.17 11.96 -5.16
N SER A 183 -32.38 11.25 -5.96
CA SER A 183 -32.08 9.84 -5.69
C SER A 183 -31.37 9.64 -4.34
N LYS A 184 -31.60 8.52 -3.66
CA LYS A 184 -30.92 8.16 -2.40
C LYS A 184 -29.39 8.20 -2.50
N LEU A 185 -28.82 7.84 -3.66
CA LEU A 185 -27.39 7.97 -3.93
C LEU A 185 -26.93 9.44 -3.89
N ALA A 186 -27.65 10.33 -4.56
CA ALA A 186 -27.35 11.75 -4.55
C ALA A 186 -27.50 12.36 -3.14
N ALA A 187 -28.50 11.91 -2.37
CA ALA A 187 -28.65 12.29 -0.96
C ALA A 187 -27.46 11.79 -0.12
N ALA A 188 -27.04 10.54 -0.31
CA ALA A 188 -25.88 9.97 0.39
C ALA A 188 -24.61 10.78 0.13
N VAL A 189 -24.30 11.06 -1.14
CA VAL A 189 -23.13 11.85 -1.52
C VAL A 189 -23.20 13.26 -0.94
N ALA A 190 -24.35 13.93 -1.04
CA ALA A 190 -24.51 15.29 -0.54
C ALA A 190 -24.35 15.41 0.99
N ARG A 191 -24.74 14.38 1.75
CA ARG A 191 -24.65 14.37 3.23
C ARG A 191 -23.31 13.90 3.76
N SER A 192 -22.63 13.01 3.03
CA SER A 192 -21.42 12.32 3.51
C SER A 192 -20.13 12.81 2.88
N VAL A 193 -20.17 13.53 1.76
CA VAL A 193 -18.99 13.98 1.01
C VAL A 193 -18.84 15.50 1.11
N HIS A 194 -17.60 15.97 1.23
CA HIS A 194 -17.31 17.40 1.19
C HIS A 194 -17.86 18.07 -0.09
N PRO A 195 -18.43 19.29 -0.01
CA PRO A 195 -19.07 19.94 -1.16
C PRO A 195 -18.18 20.03 -2.41
N GLU A 196 -16.88 20.30 -2.25
CA GLU A 196 -15.93 20.37 -3.37
C GLU A 196 -15.72 19.01 -4.07
N HIS A 197 -15.94 17.90 -3.36
CA HIS A 197 -15.72 16.55 -3.88
C HIS A 197 -17.03 15.87 -4.31
N ALA A 198 -18.18 16.37 -3.86
CA ALA A 198 -19.48 15.74 -4.06
C ALA A 198 -19.81 15.49 -5.54
N ALA A 199 -19.56 16.47 -6.42
CA ALA A 199 -19.80 16.32 -7.86
C ALA A 199 -18.93 15.22 -8.48
N SER A 200 -17.62 15.23 -8.18
CA SER A 200 -16.66 14.27 -8.71
C SER A 200 -16.95 12.84 -8.22
N VAL A 201 -17.23 12.67 -6.92
CA VAL A 201 -17.58 11.37 -6.34
C VAL A 201 -18.89 10.85 -6.92
N GLY A 202 -19.93 11.70 -7.02
CA GLY A 202 -21.21 11.32 -7.60
C GLY A 202 -21.10 10.88 -9.06
N ASN A 203 -20.30 11.58 -9.86
CA ASN A 203 -20.06 11.22 -11.27
C ASN A 203 -19.28 9.91 -11.41
N ALA A 204 -18.25 9.70 -10.59
CA ALA A 204 -17.46 8.47 -10.60
C ALA A 204 -18.29 7.25 -10.18
N LEU A 205 -19.15 7.38 -9.16
CA LEU A 205 -20.07 6.32 -8.76
C LEU A 205 -21.09 6.02 -9.87
N ARG A 206 -21.69 7.05 -10.48
CA ARG A 206 -22.63 6.88 -11.60
C ARG A 206 -22.00 6.15 -12.78
N HIS A 207 -20.79 6.55 -13.17
CA HIS A 207 -20.03 5.88 -14.23
C HIS A 207 -19.77 4.41 -13.89
N SER A 208 -19.41 4.11 -12.64
CA SER A 208 -19.19 2.75 -12.17
C SER A 208 -20.48 1.92 -12.32
N PHE A 209 -21.62 2.46 -11.87
CA PHE A 209 -22.92 1.79 -11.96
C PHE A 209 -23.40 1.56 -13.41
N GLU A 210 -23.13 2.50 -14.31
CA GLU A 210 -23.50 2.40 -15.73
C GLU A 210 -22.62 1.43 -16.52
N THR A 211 -21.32 1.38 -16.22
CA THR A 211 -20.34 0.60 -17.01
C THR A 211 -19.97 -0.73 -16.38
N GLY A 212 -20.19 -0.88 -15.08
CA GLY A 212 -19.68 -2.00 -14.29
C GLY A 212 -18.19 -1.92 -13.95
N ALA A 213 -17.53 -0.78 -14.18
CA ALA A 213 -16.15 -0.54 -13.78
C ALA A 213 -16.03 -0.30 -12.27
N ALA A 214 -14.92 -0.72 -11.65
CA ALA A 214 -14.70 -0.50 -10.23
C ALA A 214 -14.56 1.00 -9.89
N PHE A 215 -15.14 1.41 -8.76
CA PHE A 215 -14.94 2.74 -8.20
C PHE A 215 -13.67 2.75 -7.35
N ALA A 216 -12.81 3.76 -7.53
CA ALA A 216 -11.68 4.01 -6.65
C ALA A 216 -11.36 5.50 -6.62
N MET A 217 -11.46 6.14 -5.45
CA MET A 217 -11.21 7.58 -5.32
C MET A 217 -10.82 7.95 -3.88
N ARG A 218 -9.92 8.91 -3.74
CA ARG A 218 -9.67 9.58 -2.44
C ARG A 218 -10.47 10.85 -2.34
N TYR A 219 -11.20 11.01 -1.26
CA TYR A 219 -12.05 12.18 -1.06
C TYR A 219 -12.23 12.54 0.41
N ARG A 220 -12.81 13.70 0.67
CA ARG A 220 -13.10 14.18 2.02
C ARG A 220 -14.48 13.68 2.45
N HIS A 221 -14.52 12.85 3.47
CA HIS A 221 -15.76 12.31 4.05
C HIS A 221 -16.12 13.08 5.31
N ARG A 222 -17.39 13.40 5.47
CA ARG A 222 -17.93 14.07 6.65
C ARG A 222 -17.96 13.10 7.83
N CYS A 223 -17.54 13.60 8.98
CA CYS A 223 -17.63 12.93 10.28
C CYS A 223 -18.88 13.41 11.03
N ALA A 224 -19.30 12.68 12.07
CA ALA A 224 -20.50 12.98 12.84
C ALA A 224 -20.41 14.34 13.56
N ASP A 225 -19.19 14.76 13.94
CA ASP A 225 -18.88 16.08 14.49
C ASP A 225 -18.97 17.23 13.46
N GLY A 226 -19.22 16.91 12.18
CA GLY A 226 -19.28 17.86 11.08
C GLY A 226 -17.93 18.22 10.46
N GLY A 227 -16.82 17.71 11.02
CA GLY A 227 -15.52 17.76 10.42
C GLY A 227 -15.43 16.91 9.15
N TYR A 228 -14.34 17.05 8.42
CA TYR A 228 -14.03 16.20 7.28
C TYR A 228 -12.72 15.49 7.51
N ARG A 229 -12.61 14.24 7.07
CA ARG A 229 -11.37 13.46 7.06
C ARG A 229 -11.14 12.86 5.69
N TRP A 230 -9.87 12.66 5.32
CA TRP A 230 -9.54 11.99 4.06
C TRP A 230 -9.89 10.51 4.15
N VAL A 231 -10.60 10.02 3.15
CA VAL A 231 -10.87 8.59 2.99
C VAL A 231 -10.42 8.10 1.63
N GLU A 232 -10.03 6.83 1.58
CA GLU A 232 -9.88 6.07 0.34
C GLU A 232 -11.12 5.19 0.16
N GLY A 233 -11.97 5.56 -0.80
CA GLY A 233 -13.17 4.79 -1.16
C GLY A 233 -12.92 3.87 -2.34
N LYS A 234 -13.42 2.64 -2.25
CA LYS A 234 -13.41 1.64 -3.31
C LYS A 234 -14.77 0.96 -3.39
N ALA A 235 -15.23 0.61 -4.59
CA ALA A 235 -16.42 -0.22 -4.75
C ALA A 235 -16.32 -1.17 -5.95
N GLU A 236 -16.85 -2.38 -5.75
CA GLU A 236 -16.84 -3.46 -6.75
C GLU A 236 -18.24 -4.06 -6.96
N PRO A 237 -18.57 -4.48 -8.20
CA PRO A 237 -19.84 -5.12 -8.49
C PRO A 237 -19.80 -6.61 -8.17
N LEU A 238 -20.77 -7.09 -7.40
CA LEU A 238 -21.13 -8.50 -7.31
C LEU A 238 -21.94 -8.88 -8.55
N ARG A 239 -21.50 -9.93 -9.26
CA ARG A 239 -22.14 -10.44 -10.46
C ARG A 239 -22.73 -11.83 -10.23
N ASP A 240 -23.84 -12.12 -10.92
CA ASP A 240 -24.39 -13.47 -10.98
C ASP A 240 -23.62 -14.34 -12.00
N ASP A 241 -24.00 -15.62 -12.11
CA ASP A 241 -23.39 -16.58 -13.04
C ASP A 241 -23.51 -16.18 -14.51
N ALA A 242 -24.45 -15.28 -14.84
CA ALA A 242 -24.63 -14.73 -16.19
C ALA A 242 -23.84 -13.42 -16.41
N GLY A 243 -23.05 -12.99 -15.44
CA GLY A 243 -22.23 -11.77 -15.50
C GLY A 243 -23.00 -10.47 -15.25
N ARG A 244 -24.30 -10.55 -14.92
CA ARG A 244 -25.12 -9.35 -14.62
C ARG A 244 -24.79 -8.86 -13.23
N ILE A 245 -24.73 -7.54 -13.06
CA ILE A 245 -24.50 -6.93 -11.76
C ILE A 245 -25.75 -7.10 -10.91
N VAL A 246 -25.61 -7.70 -9.74
CA VAL A 246 -26.69 -7.91 -8.76
C VAL A 246 -26.64 -6.85 -7.68
N ARG A 247 -25.42 -6.46 -7.28
CA ARG A 247 -25.19 -5.57 -6.14
C ARG A 247 -23.83 -4.89 -6.26
N TRP A 248 -23.65 -3.74 -5.64
CA TRP A 248 -22.34 -3.16 -5.43
C TRP A 248 -21.97 -3.17 -3.96
N TYR A 249 -20.71 -3.45 -3.68
CA TYR A 249 -20.13 -3.37 -2.34
C TYR A 249 -19.04 -2.31 -2.34
N GLY A 250 -19.15 -1.38 -1.42
CA GLY A 250 -18.18 -0.32 -1.26
C GLY A 250 -17.63 -0.25 0.15
N VAL A 251 -16.35 0.13 0.22
CA VAL A 251 -15.63 0.37 1.46
C VAL A 251 -14.95 1.72 1.40
N SER A 252 -14.95 2.44 2.51
CA SER A 252 -14.16 3.65 2.69
C SER A 252 -13.29 3.51 3.93
N ARG A 253 -11.98 3.70 3.76
CA ARG A 253 -10.98 3.65 4.83
C ARG A 253 -10.52 5.06 5.14
N ASP A 254 -10.43 5.42 6.43
CA ASP A 254 -9.79 6.68 6.85
C ASP A 254 -8.29 6.62 6.54
N ILE A 255 -7.77 7.67 5.91
CA ILE A 255 -6.37 7.81 5.50
C ILE A 255 -5.75 9.14 5.99
N GLU A 256 -6.45 9.88 6.87
CA GLU A 256 -5.96 11.18 7.36
C GLU A 256 -4.60 11.05 8.07
N ASP A 257 -4.50 10.08 8.98
CA ASP A 257 -3.29 9.88 9.78
C ASP A 257 -2.11 9.47 8.88
N GLU A 258 -2.37 8.64 7.87
CA GLU A 258 -1.37 8.19 6.89
C GLU A 258 -0.86 9.34 5.99
N ILE A 259 -1.75 10.28 5.64
CA ILE A 259 -1.37 11.51 4.95
C ILE A 259 -0.53 12.40 5.87
N GLY A 260 -0.93 12.54 7.13
CA GLY A 260 -0.20 13.29 8.16
C GLY A 260 1.21 12.76 8.37
N ASP A 261 1.35 11.46 8.55
CA ASP A 261 2.64 10.77 8.77
C ASP A 261 3.55 10.92 7.55
N ARG A 262 3.01 10.77 6.33
CA ARG A 262 3.79 10.94 5.10
C ARG A 262 4.31 12.37 4.96
N GLU A 263 3.51 13.37 5.30
CA GLU A 263 3.92 14.78 5.26
C GLU A 263 4.92 15.11 6.37
N ALA A 264 4.74 14.56 7.58
CA ALA A 264 5.70 14.70 8.68
C ALA A 264 7.06 14.11 8.31
N LEU A 265 7.07 12.91 7.73
CA LEU A 265 8.28 12.27 7.22
C LEU A 265 8.95 13.11 6.14
N ARG A 266 8.18 13.62 5.17
CA ARG A 266 8.71 14.51 4.10
C ARG A 266 9.39 15.75 4.69
N LYS A 267 8.75 16.40 5.68
CA LYS A 267 9.33 17.56 6.38
C LYS A 267 10.59 17.17 7.17
N ALA A 268 10.60 16.02 7.83
CA ALA A 268 11.78 15.53 8.56
C ALA A 268 12.96 15.27 7.62
N SER A 269 12.74 14.61 6.48
CA SER A 269 13.79 14.41 5.46
C SER A 269 14.35 15.72 4.91
N LEU A 270 13.48 16.71 4.63
CA LEU A 270 13.94 18.03 4.19
C LEU A 270 14.78 18.75 5.26
N ARG A 271 14.41 18.64 6.54
CA ARG A 271 15.18 19.20 7.65
C ARG A 271 16.54 18.50 7.78
N LEU A 272 16.57 17.18 7.68
CA LEU A 272 17.81 16.40 7.73
C LEU A 272 18.74 16.78 6.57
N ALA A 273 18.23 16.83 5.34
CA ALA A 273 19.02 17.24 4.17
C ALA A 273 19.66 18.63 4.36
N ARG A 274 18.89 19.61 4.86
CA ARG A 274 19.42 20.95 5.18
C ARG A 274 20.46 20.93 6.30
N ALA A 275 20.25 20.15 7.34
CA ALA A 275 21.20 20.03 8.44
C ALA A 275 22.52 19.39 7.99
N THR A 276 22.45 18.33 7.18
CA THR A 276 23.63 17.68 6.58
C THR A 276 24.39 18.64 5.66
N GLN A 277 23.68 19.42 4.84
CA GLN A 277 24.29 20.46 4.00
C GLN A 277 25.00 21.53 4.85
N ALA A 278 24.35 22.03 5.91
CA ALA A 278 24.92 23.04 6.80
C ALA A 278 26.15 22.52 7.57
N ALA A 279 26.10 21.28 8.05
CA ALA A 279 27.23 20.63 8.71
C ALA A 279 28.43 20.47 7.77
N SER A 280 28.18 20.06 6.52
CA SER A 280 29.20 19.95 5.48
C SER A 280 29.83 21.31 5.16
N LEU A 281 29.03 22.36 5.01
CA LEU A 281 29.50 23.74 4.77
C LEU A 281 30.38 24.26 5.92
N SER A 282 30.01 23.96 7.17
CA SER A 282 30.78 24.37 8.34
C SER A 282 32.17 23.73 8.37
N ALA A 283 32.25 22.41 8.17
CA ALA A 283 33.52 21.68 8.10
C ALA A 283 34.40 22.15 6.93
N LEU A 284 33.79 22.39 5.76
CA LEU A 284 34.49 22.86 4.56
C LEU A 284 35.01 24.30 4.71
N SER A 285 34.31 25.18 5.42
CA SER A 285 34.69 26.60 5.52
C SER A 285 36.07 26.81 6.17
N ALA A 286 36.37 26.05 7.23
CA ALA A 286 37.68 26.14 7.90
C ALA A 286 38.81 25.61 7.00
N SER A 287 38.57 24.52 6.27
CA SER A 287 39.54 23.95 5.33
C SER A 287 39.78 24.87 4.13
N ILE A 288 38.72 25.45 3.57
CA ILE A 288 38.79 26.43 2.47
C ILE A 288 39.62 27.64 2.88
N ALA A 289 39.35 28.19 4.06
CA ALA A 289 40.12 29.31 4.59
C ALA A 289 41.60 28.95 4.70
N HIS A 290 41.94 27.74 5.18
CA HIS A 290 43.32 27.30 5.29
C HIS A 290 44.00 27.18 3.92
N GLU A 291 43.37 26.52 2.96
CA GLU A 291 43.94 26.28 1.62
C GLU A 291 44.06 27.53 0.76
N VAL A 292 43.12 28.48 0.87
CA VAL A 292 43.19 29.75 0.14
C VAL A 292 44.24 30.67 0.77
N ASN A 293 44.36 30.68 2.10
CA ASN A 293 45.32 31.53 2.79
C ASN A 293 46.78 31.12 2.56
N GLN A 294 47.07 29.82 2.37
CA GLN A 294 48.44 29.34 2.15
C GLN A 294 49.15 29.98 0.92
N PRO A 295 48.62 29.89 -0.33
CA PRO A 295 49.25 30.49 -1.49
C PRO A 295 49.24 32.03 -1.41
N LEU A 296 48.19 32.64 -0.84
CA LEU A 296 48.13 34.09 -0.66
C LEU A 296 49.23 34.59 0.28
N ALA A 297 49.47 33.89 1.39
CA ALA A 297 50.57 34.21 2.31
C ALA A 297 51.93 34.07 1.61
N ALA A 298 52.10 33.06 0.75
CA ALA A 298 53.32 32.88 -0.04
C ALA A 298 53.53 34.00 -1.07
N VAL A 299 52.46 34.44 -1.76
CA VAL A 299 52.48 35.59 -2.67
C VAL A 299 52.93 36.86 -1.95
N VAL A 300 52.30 37.19 -0.80
CA VAL A 300 52.65 38.38 -0.01
C VAL A 300 54.11 38.32 0.45
N THR A 301 54.55 37.18 0.98
CA THR A 301 55.93 36.99 1.45
C THR A 301 56.95 37.16 0.33
N ASN A 302 56.70 36.55 -0.83
CA ASN A 302 57.58 36.65 -1.99
C ASN A 302 57.57 38.06 -2.60
N ALA A 303 56.44 38.77 -2.57
CA ALA A 303 56.34 40.16 -3.01
C ALA A 303 57.19 41.10 -2.12
N GLN A 304 57.09 40.95 -0.80
CA GLN A 304 57.92 41.70 0.15
C GLN A 304 59.42 41.38 0.00
N ALA A 305 59.77 40.12 -0.26
CA ALA A 305 61.16 39.75 -0.56
C ALA A 305 61.65 40.37 -1.88
N CYS A 306 60.82 40.35 -2.92
CA CYS A 306 61.10 40.99 -4.20
C CYS A 306 61.37 42.49 -4.03
N GLN A 307 60.51 43.20 -3.30
CA GLN A 307 60.69 44.62 -2.98
C GLN A 307 62.02 44.88 -2.26
N ARG A 308 62.40 44.05 -1.27
CA ARG A 308 63.68 44.17 -0.57
C ARG A 308 64.89 43.98 -1.50
N TRP A 309 64.83 43.00 -2.41
CA TRP A 309 65.93 42.76 -3.35
C TRP A 309 66.07 43.86 -4.41
N LEU A 310 64.96 44.48 -4.81
CA LEU A 310 64.96 45.62 -5.73
C LEU A 310 65.45 46.92 -5.06
N ALA A 311 65.21 47.07 -3.76
CA ALA A 311 65.62 48.25 -2.99
C ALA A 311 67.06 48.19 -2.42
N ALA A 312 67.75 47.04 -2.55
CA ALA A 312 69.14 46.89 -2.13
C ALA A 312 70.10 47.68 -3.05
N ASP A 313 71.28 48.05 -2.56
CA ASP A 313 72.33 48.70 -3.35
C ASP A 313 73.61 47.85 -3.40
N PRO A 314 74.01 47.31 -4.57
CA PRO A 314 73.28 47.35 -5.84
C PRO A 314 72.04 46.42 -5.85
N PRO A 315 71.00 46.70 -6.66
CA PRO A 315 69.79 45.88 -6.74
C PRO A 315 70.07 44.45 -7.20
N ASN A 316 69.46 43.47 -6.53
CA ASN A 316 69.60 42.06 -6.91
C ASN A 316 68.46 41.62 -7.83
N LEU A 317 68.61 41.91 -9.12
CA LEU A 317 67.62 41.63 -10.17
C LEU A 317 67.34 40.13 -10.36
N ASP A 318 68.35 39.27 -10.17
CA ASP A 318 68.18 37.82 -10.33
C ASP A 318 67.29 37.24 -9.23
N ARG A 319 67.52 37.62 -7.96
CA ARG A 319 66.64 37.19 -6.87
C ARG A 319 65.24 37.78 -7.00
N ALA A 320 65.12 39.04 -7.43
CA ALA A 320 63.82 39.67 -7.68
C ALA A 320 63.01 38.89 -8.74
N ARG A 321 63.61 38.55 -9.88
CA ARG A 321 62.97 37.72 -10.93
C ARG A 321 62.56 36.34 -10.43
N GLN A 322 63.41 35.68 -9.64
CA GLN A 322 63.08 34.37 -9.05
C GLN A 322 61.88 34.45 -8.09
N THR A 323 61.78 35.50 -7.28
CA THR A 323 60.61 35.74 -6.41
C THR A 323 59.35 36.07 -7.20
N ILE A 324 59.44 36.81 -8.30
CA ILE A 324 58.30 37.06 -9.20
C ILE A 324 57.79 35.75 -9.81
N ALA A 325 58.68 34.87 -10.28
CA ALA A 325 58.28 33.56 -10.79
C ALA A 325 57.57 32.70 -9.72
N ARG A 326 57.97 32.82 -8.44
CA ARG A 326 57.26 32.18 -7.32
C ARG A 326 55.87 32.78 -7.09
N ILE A 327 55.75 34.12 -7.10
CA ILE A 327 54.45 34.81 -6.97
C ILE A 327 53.47 34.34 -8.04
N VAL A 328 53.89 34.28 -9.30
CA VAL A 328 53.03 33.83 -10.41
C VAL A 328 52.56 32.39 -10.18
N ARG A 329 53.46 31.48 -9.80
CA ARG A 329 53.09 30.09 -9.48
C ARG A 329 52.11 30.00 -8.31
N ASP A 330 52.38 30.71 -7.22
CA ASP A 330 51.53 30.67 -6.01
C ASP A 330 50.14 31.28 -6.30
N ALA A 331 50.07 32.33 -7.12
CA ALA A 331 48.82 32.92 -7.58
C ALA A 331 47.99 31.95 -8.45
N PHE A 332 48.64 31.23 -9.38
CA PHE A 332 47.98 30.18 -10.16
C PHE A 332 47.50 29.02 -9.28
N ALA A 333 48.28 28.61 -8.27
CA ALA A 333 47.85 27.59 -7.32
C ALA A 333 46.61 28.04 -6.53
N GLY A 334 46.55 29.31 -6.10
CA GLY A 334 45.37 29.88 -5.44
C GLY A 334 44.12 29.89 -6.34
N ALA A 335 44.27 30.22 -7.62
CA ALA A 335 43.17 30.16 -8.59
C ALA A 335 42.62 28.72 -8.75
N GLN A 336 43.49 27.73 -8.82
CA GLN A 336 43.08 26.32 -8.90
C GLN A 336 42.34 25.85 -7.63
N VAL A 337 42.73 26.33 -6.45
CA VAL A 337 41.99 26.05 -5.20
C VAL A 337 40.57 26.61 -5.30
N LEU A 338 40.41 27.84 -5.79
CA LEU A 338 39.09 28.46 -5.99
C LEU A 338 38.22 27.71 -7.00
N ASP A 339 38.80 27.23 -8.11
CA ASP A 339 38.07 26.44 -9.10
C ASP A 339 37.57 25.11 -8.51
N ARG A 340 38.40 24.44 -7.70
CA ARG A 340 37.98 23.23 -6.96
C ARG A 340 36.86 23.51 -5.96
N ILE A 341 36.91 24.62 -5.25
CA ILE A 341 35.85 25.04 -4.31
C ILE A 341 34.55 25.31 -5.07
N ARG A 342 34.61 26.02 -6.20
CA ARG A 342 33.42 26.30 -7.03
C ARG A 342 32.77 25.01 -7.52
N ALA A 343 33.56 24.00 -7.85
CA ALA A 343 33.06 22.68 -8.27
C ALA A 343 32.33 21.93 -7.14
N LEU A 344 32.65 22.15 -5.86
CA LEU A 344 31.95 21.52 -4.71
C LEU A 344 30.53 22.05 -4.50
N PHE A 345 30.28 23.30 -4.90
CA PHE A 345 29.01 23.99 -4.65
C PHE A 345 28.14 24.14 -5.91
N HIS A 346 28.62 23.70 -7.08
CA HIS A 346 27.81 23.65 -8.29
C HIS A 346 27.01 22.35 -8.32
N ASP A 347 25.80 22.44 -7.77
CA ASP A 347 24.73 21.44 -7.88
C ASP A 347 23.70 22.00 -8.88
N THR A 348 24.13 22.19 -10.13
CA THR A 348 23.17 22.48 -11.20
C THR A 348 22.76 21.13 -11.77
N ASP A 349 21.46 20.88 -11.88
CA ASP A 349 20.94 19.71 -12.58
C ASP A 349 21.70 19.57 -13.91
N PRO A 350 22.45 18.47 -14.13
CA PRO A 350 23.33 18.37 -15.28
C PRO A 350 22.50 18.55 -16.55
N GLN A 351 22.94 19.43 -17.46
CA GLN A 351 22.28 19.63 -18.74
C GLN A 351 22.61 18.44 -19.65
N ARG A 352 21.98 17.30 -19.37
CA ARG A 352 22.21 16.03 -20.05
C ARG A 352 21.66 16.12 -21.47
N LEU A 353 22.55 16.35 -22.41
CA LEU A 353 22.26 16.38 -23.84
C LEU A 353 22.84 15.12 -24.52
N PRO A 354 22.22 14.63 -25.59
CA PRO A 354 22.80 13.55 -26.41
C PRO A 354 24.19 13.93 -26.89
N THR A 355 25.22 13.33 -26.28
CA THR A 355 26.63 13.70 -26.47
C THR A 355 27.42 12.46 -26.83
N GLN A 356 28.28 12.57 -27.85
CA GLN A 356 29.20 11.49 -28.23
C GLN A 356 30.38 11.46 -27.26
N ILE A 357 30.45 10.43 -26.40
CA ILE A 357 31.43 10.34 -25.31
C ILE A 357 32.88 10.39 -25.82
N ASN A 358 33.14 9.78 -26.99
CA ASN A 358 34.46 9.81 -27.62
C ASN A 358 34.95 11.23 -27.93
N HIS A 359 34.04 12.17 -28.25
CA HIS A 359 34.41 13.57 -28.46
C HIS A 359 34.91 14.20 -27.16
N VAL A 360 34.22 13.94 -26.04
CA VAL A 360 34.63 14.43 -24.71
C VAL A 360 36.02 13.92 -24.33
N VAL A 361 36.30 12.63 -24.61
CA VAL A 361 37.62 12.03 -24.39
C VAL A 361 38.70 12.71 -25.23
N THR A 362 38.45 12.91 -26.52
CA THR A 362 39.41 13.59 -27.40
C THR A 362 39.67 15.04 -27.00
N GLU A 363 38.66 15.73 -26.50
CA GLU A 363 38.80 17.11 -26.01
C GLU A 363 39.60 17.17 -24.70
N ALA A 364 39.32 16.28 -23.74
CA ALA A 364 40.10 16.21 -22.51
C ALA A 364 41.57 15.88 -22.79
N HIS A 365 41.82 14.96 -23.72
CA HIS A 365 43.17 14.66 -24.20
C HIS A 365 43.86 15.88 -24.83
N ALA A 366 43.16 16.63 -25.69
CA ALA A 366 43.70 17.84 -26.29
C ALA A 366 43.99 18.94 -25.25
N LEU A 367 43.10 19.12 -24.26
CA LEU A 367 43.23 20.12 -23.22
C LEU A 367 44.48 19.90 -22.34
N LEU A 368 44.77 18.65 -22.00
CA LEU A 368 45.92 18.30 -21.16
C LEU A 368 47.17 17.89 -21.96
N GLY A 369 47.13 17.91 -23.29
CA GLY A 369 48.21 17.38 -24.12
C GLY A 369 49.56 18.06 -23.92
N ASP A 370 49.58 19.38 -23.71
CA ASP A 370 50.80 20.13 -23.41
C ASP A 370 51.34 19.82 -22.01
N GLU A 371 50.45 19.71 -21.02
CA GLU A 371 50.80 19.35 -19.64
C GLU A 371 51.37 17.92 -19.58
N MET A 372 50.72 16.94 -20.23
CA MET A 372 51.18 15.55 -20.25
C MET A 372 52.55 15.41 -20.92
N ARG A 373 52.76 16.10 -22.06
CA ARG A 373 54.06 16.12 -22.75
C ARG A 373 55.15 16.78 -21.91
N ALA A 374 54.84 17.87 -21.20
CA ALA A 374 55.79 18.52 -20.30
C ALA A 374 56.24 17.60 -19.15
N HIS A 375 55.38 16.67 -18.72
CA HIS A 375 55.71 15.65 -17.72
C HIS A 375 56.31 14.36 -18.33
N GLY A 376 56.49 14.31 -19.65
CA GLY A 376 57.03 13.14 -20.36
C GLY A 376 56.08 11.93 -20.34
N ILE A 377 54.77 12.16 -20.27
CA ILE A 377 53.75 11.11 -20.25
C ILE A 377 53.22 10.88 -21.68
N GLU A 378 53.31 9.64 -22.15
CA GLU A 378 52.69 9.21 -23.40
C GLU A 378 51.22 8.88 -23.16
N VAL A 379 50.32 9.52 -23.90
CA VAL A 379 48.87 9.26 -23.80
C VAL A 379 48.40 8.47 -25.02
N SER A 380 47.73 7.34 -24.79
CA SER A 380 47.18 6.47 -25.82
C SER A 380 45.66 6.41 -25.75
N LEU A 381 45.00 6.43 -26.91
CA LEU A 381 43.54 6.41 -27.03
C LEU A 381 43.08 5.12 -27.73
N SER A 382 42.11 4.42 -27.12
CA SER A 382 41.45 3.26 -27.71
C SER A 382 39.93 3.41 -27.61
N LEU A 383 39.33 4.05 -28.61
CA LEU A 383 37.92 4.48 -28.55
C LEU A 383 37.03 3.58 -29.42
N ASP A 384 35.96 3.02 -28.84
CA ASP A 384 34.95 2.26 -29.56
C ASP A 384 34.05 3.18 -30.39
N SER A 385 34.10 3.05 -31.71
CA SER A 385 33.32 3.86 -32.65
C SER A 385 31.83 3.49 -32.70
N GLY A 386 31.42 2.37 -32.10
CA GLY A 386 30.05 1.85 -32.06
C GLY A 386 29.20 2.34 -30.87
N LEU A 387 29.69 3.29 -30.06
CA LEU A 387 28.95 3.85 -28.94
C LEU A 387 27.94 4.91 -29.41
N PRO A 388 26.66 4.81 -29.00
CA PRO A 388 25.65 5.81 -29.33
C PRO A 388 25.87 7.09 -28.52
N PRO A 389 25.30 8.23 -28.93
CA PRO A 389 25.25 9.41 -28.09
C PRO A 389 24.55 9.12 -26.76
N LEU A 390 25.15 9.57 -25.65
CA LEU A 390 24.65 9.35 -24.29
C LEU A 390 24.13 10.66 -23.69
N PRO A 391 23.12 10.63 -22.82
CA PRO A 391 22.59 11.83 -22.15
C PRO A 391 23.59 12.33 -21.10
N LEU A 392 24.52 13.18 -21.51
CA LEU A 392 25.64 13.66 -20.70
C LEU A 392 25.71 15.18 -20.63
N ASP A 393 26.12 15.70 -19.48
CA ASP A 393 26.66 17.04 -19.38
C ASP A 393 28.14 17.00 -19.79
N ARG A 394 28.41 17.50 -20.99
CA ARG A 394 29.75 17.51 -21.57
C ARG A 394 30.80 18.14 -20.66
N VAL A 395 30.47 19.23 -19.97
CA VAL A 395 31.43 19.98 -19.14
C VAL A 395 31.77 19.15 -17.89
N GLN A 396 30.77 18.54 -17.25
CA GLN A 396 31.01 17.72 -16.07
C GLN A 396 31.80 16.45 -16.39
N VAL A 397 31.49 15.75 -17.49
CA VAL A 397 32.24 14.56 -17.89
C VAL A 397 33.67 14.91 -18.31
N GLN A 398 33.89 16.05 -18.97
CA GLN A 398 35.24 16.56 -19.24
C GLN A 398 36.00 16.87 -17.95
N GLN A 399 35.36 17.46 -16.94
CA GLN A 399 35.96 17.73 -15.64
C GLN A 399 36.36 16.44 -14.91
N LEU A 400 35.51 15.41 -14.95
CA LEU A 400 35.83 14.07 -14.46
C LEU A 400 37.10 13.55 -15.14
N LEU A 401 37.15 13.56 -16.47
CA LEU A 401 38.30 13.09 -17.25
C LEU A 401 39.59 13.85 -16.91
N VAL A 402 39.54 15.18 -16.88
CA VAL A 402 40.69 16.04 -16.55
C VAL A 402 41.23 15.72 -15.16
N ASN A 403 40.34 15.52 -14.17
CA ASN A 403 40.73 15.15 -12.82
C ASN A 403 41.39 13.76 -12.78
N LEU A 404 40.83 12.77 -13.47
CA LEU A 404 41.41 11.42 -13.53
C LEU A 404 42.78 11.43 -14.21
N MET A 405 42.91 12.14 -15.34
CA MET A 405 44.18 12.25 -16.07
C MET A 405 45.26 12.93 -15.24
N ARG A 406 44.94 14.04 -14.55
CA ARG A 406 45.91 14.72 -13.68
C ARG A 406 46.29 13.86 -12.48
N ASN A 407 45.33 13.16 -11.87
CA ASN A 407 45.62 12.23 -10.79
C ASN A 407 46.59 11.11 -11.24
N GLY A 408 46.36 10.54 -12.42
CA GLY A 408 47.27 9.56 -13.02
C GLY A 408 48.66 10.13 -13.31
N ALA A 409 48.73 11.35 -13.85
CA ALA A 409 50.01 12.03 -14.10
C ALA A 409 50.81 12.27 -12.82
N GLU A 410 50.16 12.73 -11.76
CA GLU A 410 50.78 12.91 -10.45
C GLU A 410 51.26 11.58 -9.85
N ALA A 411 50.47 10.51 -9.99
CA ALA A 411 50.86 9.17 -9.53
C ALA A 411 52.06 8.59 -10.30
N MET A 412 52.32 9.08 -11.51
CA MET A 412 53.46 8.69 -12.35
C MET A 412 54.68 9.59 -12.21
N ALA A 413 54.66 10.62 -11.35
CA ALA A 413 55.75 11.59 -11.23
C ALA A 413 57.11 10.94 -10.95
N GLU A 414 57.14 9.86 -10.17
CA GLU A 414 58.34 9.07 -9.85
C GLU A 414 58.32 7.66 -10.47
N SER A 415 57.36 7.35 -11.35
CA SER A 415 57.27 6.03 -11.99
C SER A 415 58.24 5.91 -13.18
N ALA A 416 58.76 4.69 -13.37
CA ALA A 416 59.55 4.33 -14.55
C ALA A 416 58.69 4.26 -15.82
N ILE A 417 57.40 3.97 -15.69
CA ILE A 417 56.45 3.90 -16.80
C ILE A 417 55.59 5.16 -16.77
N ARG A 418 55.75 6.02 -17.79
CA ARG A 418 55.01 7.28 -17.94
C ARG A 418 54.03 7.18 -19.09
N ARG A 419 53.01 6.35 -18.93
CA ARG A 419 51.99 6.10 -19.94
C ARG A 419 50.60 6.25 -19.33
N LEU A 420 49.69 6.89 -20.05
CA LEU A 420 48.28 6.98 -19.70
C LEU A 420 47.45 6.38 -20.83
N GLU A 421 46.52 5.50 -20.50
CA GLU A 421 45.61 4.89 -21.48
C GLU A 421 44.19 5.39 -21.22
N LEU A 422 43.54 5.93 -22.24
CA LEU A 422 42.11 6.24 -22.21
C LEU A 422 41.40 5.37 -23.22
N GLY A 423 40.31 4.73 -22.78
CA GLY A 423 39.54 3.87 -23.66
C GLY A 423 38.05 4.00 -23.44
N THR A 424 37.29 3.74 -24.49
CA THR A 424 35.83 3.59 -24.41
C THR A 424 35.44 2.23 -24.99
N SER A 425 34.46 1.57 -24.39
CA SER A 425 33.98 0.26 -24.84
C SER A 425 32.51 0.05 -24.48
N ARG A 426 31.84 -0.86 -25.19
CA ARG A 426 30.53 -1.38 -24.83
C ARG A 426 30.67 -2.74 -24.13
N ILE A 427 30.18 -2.86 -22.90
CA ILE A 427 30.21 -4.10 -22.12
C ILE A 427 28.87 -4.24 -21.37
N ASP A 428 28.22 -5.41 -21.45
CA ASP A 428 27.02 -5.75 -20.66
C ASP A 428 25.91 -4.69 -20.64
N GLY A 429 25.60 -4.10 -21.80
CA GLY A 429 24.58 -3.05 -21.92
C GLY A 429 24.99 -1.68 -21.37
N HIS A 430 26.26 -1.50 -21.02
CA HIS A 430 26.82 -0.24 -20.52
C HIS A 430 27.87 0.31 -21.48
N ALA A 431 27.95 1.64 -21.57
CA ALA A 431 29.11 2.34 -22.09
C ALA A 431 30.12 2.50 -20.96
N ARG A 432 31.34 2.05 -21.19
CA ARG A 432 32.43 2.13 -20.22
C ARG A 432 33.52 3.06 -20.73
N LEU A 433 33.91 4.00 -19.89
CA LEU A 433 35.07 4.87 -20.07
C LEU A 433 36.15 4.47 -19.06
N GLU A 434 37.33 4.12 -19.55
CA GLU A 434 38.46 3.71 -18.72
C GLU A 434 39.60 4.74 -18.82
N VAL A 435 40.17 5.10 -17.68
CA VAL A 435 41.43 5.85 -17.57
C VAL A 435 42.40 5.02 -16.75
N ARG A 436 43.54 4.65 -17.34
CA ARG A 436 44.54 3.82 -16.69
C ARG A 436 45.88 4.52 -16.66
N ASP A 437 46.47 4.58 -15.46
CA ASP A 437 47.85 4.98 -15.25
C ASP A 437 48.74 3.77 -14.92
N PHE A 438 50.06 3.98 -15.01
CA PHE A 438 51.09 3.03 -14.56
C PHE A 438 51.93 3.64 -13.42
N GLY A 439 51.25 4.38 -12.54
CA GLY A 439 51.85 5.03 -11.37
C GLY A 439 51.98 4.10 -10.18
N THR A 440 52.10 4.69 -8.99
CA THR A 440 52.24 3.96 -7.72
C THR A 440 51.01 3.13 -7.32
N GLY A 441 49.86 3.35 -7.97
CA GLY A 441 48.59 2.68 -7.62
C GLY A 441 47.87 3.32 -6.41
N LEU A 442 46.74 2.73 -6.06
CA LEU A 442 45.97 3.04 -4.85
C LEU A 442 46.08 1.88 -3.84
N ASP A 443 46.31 2.21 -2.56
CA ASP A 443 46.36 1.21 -1.48
C ASP A 443 44.97 0.65 -1.17
N ASP A 444 43.94 1.52 -1.16
CA ASP A 444 42.54 1.17 -0.95
C ASP A 444 41.66 1.89 -2.00
N PRO A 445 41.24 1.18 -3.07
CA PRO A 445 40.42 1.75 -4.14
C PRO A 445 39.06 2.27 -3.67
N ASP A 446 38.45 1.66 -2.65
CA ASP A 446 37.11 2.04 -2.19
C ASP A 446 37.17 3.27 -1.29
N ALA A 447 38.12 3.32 -0.37
CA ALA A 447 38.33 4.47 0.51
C ALA A 447 38.81 5.71 -0.27
N ALA A 448 39.47 5.55 -1.42
CA ALA A 448 39.98 6.66 -2.24
C ALA A 448 38.88 7.62 -2.72
N PHE A 449 37.61 7.20 -2.73
CA PHE A 449 36.48 8.04 -3.10
C PHE A 449 35.77 8.71 -1.91
N GLU A 450 36.18 8.41 -0.67
CA GLU A 450 35.66 9.08 0.51
C GLU A 450 36.22 10.51 0.58
N PRO A 451 35.37 11.52 0.89
CA PRO A 451 35.85 12.89 1.03
C PRO A 451 37.00 12.99 2.04
N PHE A 452 38.03 13.78 1.69
CA PHE A 452 39.21 14.03 2.52
C PHE A 452 40.21 12.86 2.65
N VAL A 453 39.97 11.74 1.97
CA VAL A 453 40.95 10.64 1.90
C VAL A 453 41.97 10.92 0.81
N THR A 454 43.24 10.98 1.19
CA THR A 454 44.36 11.33 0.29
C THR A 454 45.67 10.72 0.78
N SER A 455 46.43 10.13 -0.14
CA SER A 455 47.82 9.71 0.12
C SER A 455 48.83 10.84 -0.12
N LYS A 456 48.38 12.01 -0.58
CA LYS A 456 49.24 13.12 -1.02
C LYS A 456 49.42 14.18 0.08
N PRO A 457 50.66 14.62 0.39
CA PRO A 457 50.95 15.61 1.46
C PRO A 457 50.27 16.98 1.28
N ARG A 458 49.85 17.33 0.06
CA ARG A 458 49.16 18.59 -0.28
C ARG A 458 47.83 18.38 -1.04
N GLY A 459 47.33 17.14 -1.09
CA GLY A 459 46.07 16.84 -1.78
C GLY A 459 44.92 16.87 -0.79
N MET A 460 43.82 17.56 -1.12
CA MET A 460 42.63 17.68 -0.24
C MET A 460 41.78 16.40 -0.18
N GLY A 461 42.06 15.37 -0.99
CA GLY A 461 41.30 14.12 -1.00
C GLY A 461 39.86 14.23 -1.52
N MET A 462 39.57 15.27 -2.31
CA MET A 462 38.21 15.50 -2.81
C MET A 462 38.04 15.22 -4.31
N GLY A 463 39.13 15.12 -5.08
CA GLY A 463 39.05 14.98 -6.53
C GLY A 463 38.26 13.74 -6.99
N LEU A 464 38.51 12.60 -6.35
CA LEU A 464 37.81 11.34 -6.66
C LEU A 464 36.37 11.33 -6.13
N ALA A 465 36.11 11.92 -4.96
CA ALA A 465 34.75 12.10 -4.44
C ALA A 465 33.88 12.93 -5.40
N ILE A 466 34.43 14.00 -5.98
CA ILE A 466 33.76 14.81 -7.02
C ILE A 466 33.51 13.98 -8.28
N CYS A 467 34.48 13.19 -8.74
CA CYS A 467 34.30 12.31 -9.89
C CYS A 467 33.17 11.28 -9.65
N ARG A 468 33.08 10.71 -8.44
CA ARG A 468 32.01 9.78 -8.03
C ARG A 468 30.64 10.46 -7.99
N SER A 469 30.58 11.72 -7.54
CA SER A 469 29.35 12.52 -7.58
C SER A 469 28.89 12.79 -9.01
N ILE A 470 29.79 13.22 -9.89
CA ILE A 470 29.50 13.44 -11.33
C ILE A 470 28.97 12.15 -11.96
N ALA A 471 29.62 11.00 -11.72
CA ALA A 471 29.18 9.73 -12.28
C ALA A 471 27.74 9.38 -11.85
N ARG A 472 27.43 9.52 -10.56
CA ARG A 472 26.09 9.27 -10.01
C ARG A 472 25.03 10.23 -10.54
N ALA A 473 25.36 11.51 -10.70
CA ALA A 473 24.46 12.52 -11.28
C ALA A 473 24.06 12.19 -12.73
N HIS A 474 24.89 11.41 -13.44
CA HIS A 474 24.62 10.91 -14.79
C HIS A 474 23.94 9.53 -14.82
N GLY A 475 23.58 8.97 -13.67
CA GLY A 475 23.01 7.63 -13.56
C GLY A 475 24.01 6.50 -13.80
N GLY A 476 25.31 6.79 -13.66
CA GLY A 476 26.40 5.84 -13.80
C GLY A 476 27.16 5.60 -12.49
N GLU A 477 28.21 4.79 -12.59
CA GLU A 477 29.07 4.43 -11.47
C GLU A 477 30.54 4.63 -11.82
N LEU A 478 31.34 5.05 -10.83
CA LEU A 478 32.79 5.21 -10.97
C LEU A 478 33.49 4.27 -9.99
N GLU A 479 34.31 3.39 -10.52
CA GLU A 479 35.09 2.40 -9.78
C GLU A 479 36.59 2.63 -9.98
N ALA A 480 37.38 2.18 -9.00
CA ALA A 480 38.83 2.12 -9.09
C ALA A 480 39.28 0.67 -8.92
N GLN A 481 40.24 0.23 -9.73
CA GLN A 481 40.81 -1.11 -9.69
C GLN A 481 42.34 -1.02 -9.72
N ILE A 482 43.00 -1.88 -8.95
CA ILE A 482 44.45 -2.02 -9.01
C ILE A 482 44.81 -2.70 -10.33
N ALA A 483 45.65 -2.06 -11.14
CA ALA A 483 46.02 -2.56 -12.47
C ALA A 483 47.37 -3.30 -12.42
N ALA A 484 47.42 -4.51 -12.99
CA ALA A 484 48.69 -5.26 -13.14
C ALA A 484 49.47 -4.78 -14.38
N PRO A 485 50.81 -4.66 -14.36
CA PRO A 485 51.71 -5.00 -13.26
C PRO A 485 51.85 -3.91 -12.17
N VAL A 486 51.53 -2.65 -12.48
CA VAL A 486 51.45 -1.51 -11.54
C VAL A 486 50.45 -0.47 -12.05
N GLY A 487 49.90 0.35 -11.14
CA GLY A 487 49.05 1.50 -11.45
C GLY A 487 47.58 1.35 -11.08
N THR A 488 46.78 2.34 -11.47
CA THR A 488 45.33 2.38 -11.19
C THR A 488 44.54 2.36 -12.49
N ARG A 489 43.42 1.64 -12.50
CA ARG A 489 42.41 1.72 -13.55
C ARG A 489 41.13 2.32 -12.97
N MET A 490 40.74 3.47 -13.48
CA MET A 490 39.50 4.15 -13.16
C MET A 490 38.45 3.83 -14.22
N ILE A 491 37.26 3.42 -13.80
CA ILE A 491 36.22 2.89 -14.69
C ILE A 491 34.93 3.64 -14.43
N PHE A 492 34.49 4.44 -15.41
CA PHE A 492 33.19 5.09 -15.40
C PHE A 492 32.21 4.32 -16.30
N SER A 493 31.15 3.79 -15.72
CA SER A 493 30.13 2.99 -16.40
C SER A 493 28.80 3.72 -16.46
N LEU A 494 28.18 3.77 -17.64
CA LEU A 494 26.88 4.39 -17.90
C LEU A 494 25.95 3.39 -18.58
N PRO A 495 24.68 3.28 -18.16
CA PRO A 495 23.73 2.42 -18.85
C PRO A 495 23.46 2.96 -20.26
N LEU A 496 23.46 2.06 -21.26
CA LEU A 496 23.02 2.43 -22.59
C LEU A 496 21.49 2.57 -22.61
N PRO A 497 20.94 3.55 -23.34
CA PRO A 497 19.51 3.61 -23.58
C PRO A 497 19.08 2.32 -24.31
N GLY A 498 18.07 1.65 -23.74
CA GLY A 498 17.50 0.40 -24.23
C GLY A 498 16.72 0.53 -25.53
#